data_AF-A0A2G6UFT1-F1
#
_entry.id   AF-A0A2G6UFT1-F1
#
_cell.length_a   1.000
_cell.length_b   1.000
_cell.length_c   1.000
_cell.angle_alpha   90.00
_cell.angle_beta   90.00
_cell.angle_gamma   90.00
#
_symmetry.space_group_name_H-M   'P 1'
#
loop_
_entity.id
_entity.type
_entity.pdbx_description
1 polymer ?
#
loop_
_entity_poly.entity_id
_entity_poly.type
_entity_poly.pdbx_seq_one_letter_code
_entity_poly.pdbx_strand_id
1 'polypeptide(L)'
;MKKIYFYPLFIFSAVLFIFLSSFQIIKGRHIYRNHWKIPAHKNLKIKNSSKERLDVVLYNPSQTDPLQYVINNHEIKELPKNDSVKVKVDFNHQVFIVNNSSHEGQFRLKILNNSGRIKAALKDQLSQ
;
A
#
# COMPACT_ATOMS: atom_id res chain seq x y z
N MET A 1 58.53 35.85 5.68
CA MET A 1 57.73 35.23 4.60
C MET A 1 56.68 34.31 5.21
N LYS A 2 55.40 34.73 5.25
CA LYS A 2 54.29 33.93 5.78
C LYS A 2 53.83 32.94 4.70
N LYS A 3 54.07 31.63 4.90
CA LYS A 3 53.42 30.60 4.07
C LYS A 3 52.21 30.06 4.84
N ILE A 4 51.06 30.27 4.22
CA ILE A 4 49.72 29.93 4.65
C ILE A 4 49.56 28.41 4.48
N TYR A 5 49.44 27.68 5.59
CA TYR A 5 49.12 26.25 5.60
C TYR A 5 47.80 26.03 6.35
N PHE A 6 46.69 26.45 5.75
CA PHE A 6 45.35 26.23 6.31
C PHE A 6 44.34 25.66 5.28
N TYR A 7 44.83 25.13 4.16
CA TYR A 7 43.97 24.59 3.10
C TYR A 7 43.63 23.09 3.18
N PRO A 8 44.50 22.15 3.64
CA PRO A 8 44.18 20.73 3.54
C PRO A 8 43.16 20.25 4.59
N LEU A 9 43.15 20.87 5.78
CA LEU A 9 42.26 20.44 6.87
C LEU A 9 40.77 20.76 6.57
N PHE A 10 40.52 21.86 5.87
CA PHE A 10 39.16 22.29 5.51
C PHE A 10 38.52 21.36 4.45
N ILE A 11 39.34 20.83 3.53
CA ILE A 11 38.89 19.91 2.47
C ILE A 11 38.47 18.56 3.07
N PHE A 12 39.25 18.02 4.01
CA PHE A 12 38.92 16.76 4.68
C PHE A 12 37.61 16.86 5.50
N SER A 13 37.39 17.99 6.18
CA SER A 13 36.15 18.21 6.94
C SER A 13 34.91 18.32 6.04
N ALA A 14 35.04 18.92 4.84
CA ALA A 14 33.93 19.08 3.91
C ALA A 14 33.53 17.74 3.25
N VAL A 15 34.49 16.88 2.91
CA VAL A 15 34.23 15.56 2.33
C VAL A 15 33.51 14.63 3.32
N LEU A 16 33.86 14.69 4.61
CA LEU A 16 33.21 13.90 5.66
C LEU A 16 31.73 14.30 5.85
N PHE A 17 31.41 15.58 5.75
CA PHE A 17 30.03 16.09 5.87
C PHE A 17 29.13 15.67 4.69
N ILE A 18 29.67 15.67 3.47
CA ILE A 18 28.92 15.22 2.28
C ILE A 18 28.61 13.71 2.39
N PHE A 19 29.54 12.90 2.91
CA PHE A 19 29.33 11.46 3.12
C PHE A 19 28.31 11.12 4.22
N LEU A 20 28.14 11.97 5.23
CA LEU A 20 27.16 11.75 6.31
C LEU A 20 25.74 12.20 5.94
N SER A 21 25.61 13.12 4.97
CA SER A 21 24.30 13.64 4.53
C SER A 21 23.58 12.78 3.49
N SER A 22 24.21 11.74 2.96
CA SER A 22 23.63 10.83 1.97
C SER A 22 22.79 9.71 2.61
N PHE A 23 21.94 10.07 3.58
CA PHE A 23 20.77 9.26 3.86
C PHE A 23 19.80 9.45 2.69
N GLN A 24 19.82 8.53 1.74
CA GLN A 24 18.73 8.39 0.78
C GLN A 24 17.46 8.08 1.59
N ILE A 25 16.64 9.09 1.84
CA ILE A 25 15.24 8.89 2.18
C ILE A 25 14.60 8.28 0.93
N ILE A 26 14.71 6.97 0.78
CA ILE A 26 13.94 6.22 -0.20
C ILE A 26 12.51 6.23 0.33
N LYS A 27 11.80 7.33 0.09
CA LYS A 27 10.33 7.32 0.03
C LYS A 27 10.00 6.43 -1.16
N GLY A 28 10.06 5.11 -0.95
CA GLY A 28 9.84 4.12 -1.98
C GLY A 28 8.45 4.34 -2.55
N ARG A 29 8.36 4.67 -3.85
CA ARG A 29 7.08 4.83 -4.54
C ARG A 29 6.29 3.53 -4.35
N HIS A 30 5.08 3.63 -3.80
CA HIS A 30 4.19 2.49 -3.71
C HIS A 30 3.67 2.17 -5.11
N ILE A 31 4.30 1.19 -5.77
CA ILE A 31 3.84 0.68 -7.07
C ILE A 31 2.72 -0.32 -6.81
N TYR A 32 1.49 0.09 -7.11
CA TYR A 32 0.31 -0.78 -7.09
C TYR A 32 0.25 -1.56 -8.39
N ARG A 33 0.25 -2.88 -8.29
CA ARG A 33 0.24 -3.77 -9.47
C ARG A 33 -1.16 -4.19 -9.87
N ASN A 34 -2.10 -4.17 -8.94
CA ASN A 34 -3.48 -4.56 -9.20
C ASN A 34 -4.41 -3.38 -8.95
N HIS A 35 -5.37 -3.20 -9.86
CA HIS A 35 -6.38 -2.15 -9.83
C HIS A 35 -7.72 -2.77 -10.21
N TRP A 36 -8.77 -2.45 -9.47
CA TRP A 36 -10.14 -2.86 -9.78
C TRP A 36 -11.10 -1.69 -9.66
N LYS A 37 -12.12 -1.73 -10.52
CA LYS A 37 -13.35 -0.95 -10.37
C LYS A 37 -14.38 -1.84 -9.67
N ILE A 38 -14.99 -1.32 -8.63
CA ILE A 38 -15.99 -2.01 -7.82
C ILE A 38 -17.31 -1.30 -8.07
N PRO A 39 -18.28 -1.93 -8.75
CA PRO A 39 -19.58 -1.32 -8.98
C PRO A 39 -20.27 -0.94 -7.65
N ALA A 40 -21.25 -0.04 -7.73
CA ALA A 40 -22.08 0.34 -6.60
C ALA A 40 -22.74 -0.90 -5.97
N HIS A 41 -22.79 -0.96 -4.64
CA HIS A 41 -23.39 -2.06 -3.87
C HIS A 41 -22.83 -3.47 -4.22
N LYS A 42 -21.57 -3.54 -4.65
CA LYS A 42 -20.85 -4.80 -4.90
C LYS A 42 -19.62 -4.92 -4.01
N ASN A 43 -19.23 -6.17 -3.79
CA ASN A 43 -18.04 -6.51 -3.02
C ASN A 43 -16.98 -7.10 -3.95
N LEU A 44 -15.71 -6.71 -3.77
CA LEU A 44 -14.57 -7.35 -4.38
C LEU A 44 -13.96 -8.33 -3.39
N LYS A 45 -14.10 -9.63 -3.66
CA LYS A 45 -13.43 -10.69 -2.90
C LYS A 45 -12.01 -10.86 -3.41
N ILE A 46 -11.05 -10.78 -2.51
CA ILE A 46 -9.62 -10.96 -2.74
C ILE A 46 -9.15 -12.16 -1.92
N LYS A 47 -8.43 -13.08 -2.57
CA LYS A 47 -7.78 -14.21 -1.90
C LYS A 47 -6.36 -14.41 -2.42
N ASN A 48 -5.47 -14.86 -1.56
CA ASN A 48 -4.22 -15.43 -2.03
C ASN A 48 -4.50 -16.81 -2.64
N SER A 49 -3.82 -17.13 -3.74
CA SER A 49 -3.82 -18.47 -4.32
C SER A 49 -2.62 -19.33 -3.92
N SER A 50 -1.61 -18.72 -3.28
CA SER A 50 -0.48 -19.42 -2.65
C SER A 50 -0.75 -19.66 -1.15
N LYS A 51 -0.04 -20.64 -0.56
CA LYS A 51 -0.03 -20.91 0.89
C LYS A 51 0.72 -19.84 1.70
N GLU A 52 1.47 -18.98 1.04
CA GLU A 52 2.24 -17.91 1.68
C GLU A 52 1.34 -16.86 2.35
N ARG A 53 1.86 -16.24 3.42
CA ARG A 53 1.26 -15.04 3.99
C ARG A 53 1.82 -13.83 3.26
N LEU A 54 0.94 -13.03 2.67
CA LEU A 54 1.28 -11.82 1.93
C LEU A 54 0.95 -10.59 2.77
N ASP A 55 1.94 -9.75 3.00
CA ASP A 55 1.70 -8.38 3.46
C ASP A 55 1.24 -7.56 2.25
N VAL A 56 0.03 -7.01 2.32
CA VAL A 56 -0.54 -6.20 1.24
C VAL A 56 -0.96 -4.82 1.73
N VAL A 57 -0.91 -3.86 0.83
CA VAL A 57 -1.44 -2.52 1.02
C VAL A 57 -2.74 -2.42 0.23
N LEU A 58 -3.84 -2.22 0.93
CA LEU A 58 -5.15 -1.87 0.39
C LEU A 58 -5.18 -0.35 0.22
N TYR A 59 -5.54 0.16 -0.95
CA TYR A 59 -5.58 1.60 -1.20
C TYR A 59 -6.88 2.01 -1.87
N ASN A 60 -7.52 3.03 -1.30
CA ASN A 60 -8.69 3.68 -1.88
C ASN A 60 -8.26 5.01 -2.54
N PRO A 61 -8.13 5.06 -3.88
CA PRO A 61 -7.83 6.31 -4.59
C PRO A 61 -9.01 7.30 -4.64
N SER A 62 -10.19 6.95 -4.14
CA SER A 62 -11.35 7.84 -4.17
C SER A 62 -11.10 9.13 -3.38
N GLN A 63 -11.68 10.24 -3.85
CA GLN A 63 -11.68 11.53 -3.15
C GLN A 63 -13.02 11.83 -2.47
N THR A 64 -14.07 11.08 -2.81
CA THR A 64 -15.43 11.31 -2.32
C THR A 64 -15.70 10.42 -1.12
N ASP A 65 -15.82 9.12 -1.37
CA ASP A 65 -16.37 8.15 -0.43
C ASP A 65 -15.30 7.17 0.07
N PRO A 66 -15.32 6.82 1.36
CA PRO A 66 -14.51 5.72 1.88
C PRO A 66 -14.99 4.40 1.30
N LEU A 67 -14.08 3.44 1.20
CA LEU A 67 -14.43 2.05 1.00
C LEU A 67 -14.43 1.37 2.37
N GLN A 68 -14.95 0.16 2.43
CA GLN A 68 -14.81 -0.68 3.61
C GLN A 68 -14.04 -1.94 3.24
N TYR A 69 -13.46 -2.59 4.23
CA TYR A 69 -12.87 -3.91 4.05
C TYR A 69 -13.23 -4.83 5.21
N VAL A 70 -13.33 -6.12 4.89
CA VAL A 70 -13.67 -7.17 5.83
C VAL A 70 -12.66 -8.29 5.69
N ILE A 71 -12.10 -8.74 6.80
CA ILE A 71 -11.20 -9.89 6.84
C ILE A 71 -11.97 -11.05 7.47
N ASN A 72 -12.07 -12.16 6.75
CA ASN A 72 -12.70 -13.41 7.22
C ASN A 72 -14.15 -13.25 7.71
N ASN A 73 -14.89 -12.25 7.22
CA ASN A 73 -16.26 -11.97 7.65
C ASN A 73 -16.43 -11.65 9.16
N HIS A 74 -15.38 -11.22 9.86
CA HIS A 74 -15.49 -10.92 11.29
C HIS A 74 -15.88 -9.46 11.56
N GLU A 75 -15.11 -8.51 11.01
CA GLU A 75 -15.23 -7.08 11.35
C GLU A 75 -15.17 -6.23 10.08
N ILE A 76 -16.12 -5.31 9.95
CA ILE A 76 -16.14 -4.28 8.90
C ILE A 76 -15.25 -3.13 9.37
N LYS A 77 -14.22 -2.82 8.58
CA LYS A 77 -13.28 -1.73 8.84
C LYS A 77 -13.34 -0.72 7.72
N GLU A 78 -13.11 0.53 8.06
CA GLU A 78 -13.04 1.60 7.07
C GLU A 78 -11.69 1.58 6.33
N LEU A 79 -11.74 1.76 5.01
CA LEU A 79 -10.61 2.09 4.15
C LEU A 79 -10.78 3.55 3.70
N PRO A 80 -10.13 4.51 4.41
CA PRO A 80 -10.37 5.92 4.20
C PRO A 80 -10.05 6.37 2.77
N LYS A 81 -10.73 7.42 2.33
CA LYS A 81 -10.51 8.03 1.02
C LYS A 81 -9.09 8.56 0.88
N ASN A 82 -8.52 8.38 -0.30
CA ASN A 82 -7.14 8.75 -0.64
C ASN A 82 -6.10 8.22 0.36
N ASP A 83 -6.38 7.10 1.02
CA ASP A 83 -5.52 6.50 2.04
C ASP A 83 -5.38 4.99 1.86
N SER A 84 -4.42 4.42 2.58
CA SER A 84 -4.05 3.02 2.51
C SER A 84 -3.95 2.36 3.87
N VAL A 85 -4.31 1.09 3.91
CA VAL A 85 -4.17 0.25 5.10
C VAL A 85 -3.33 -0.98 4.76
N LYS A 86 -2.43 -1.37 5.67
CA LYS A 86 -1.66 -2.60 5.56
C LYS A 86 -2.43 -3.74 6.21
N VAL A 87 -2.59 -4.84 5.49
CA VAL A 87 -3.22 -6.06 6.00
C VAL A 87 -2.44 -7.30 5.59
N LYS A 88 -2.69 -8.42 6.27
CA LYS A 88 -2.15 -9.73 5.92
C LYS A 88 -3.21 -10.55 5.19
N VAL A 89 -2.84 -11.12 4.05
CA VAL A 89 -3.68 -12.03 3.26
C VAL A 89 -2.97 -13.35 3.11
N ASP A 90 -3.63 -14.45 3.45
CA ASP A 90 -3.08 -15.79 3.25
C ASP A 90 -4.11 -16.70 2.57
N PHE A 91 -3.77 -17.98 2.43
CA PHE A 91 -4.63 -18.94 1.74
C PHE A 91 -5.98 -19.16 2.44
N ASN A 92 -5.98 -19.11 3.77
CA ASN A 92 -7.17 -19.35 4.60
C ASN A 92 -7.98 -18.07 4.76
N HIS A 93 -7.33 -16.91 4.68
CA HIS A 93 -7.94 -15.63 4.95
C HIS A 93 -8.36 -14.88 3.68
N GLN A 94 -9.64 -14.52 3.64
CA GLN A 94 -10.24 -13.80 2.52
C GLN A 94 -10.48 -12.35 2.93
N VAL A 95 -10.11 -11.43 2.03
CA VAL A 95 -10.39 -10.01 2.21
C VAL A 95 -11.50 -9.61 1.25
N PHE A 96 -12.53 -8.97 1.76
CA PHE A 96 -13.56 -8.36 0.94
C PHE A 96 -13.38 -6.85 0.99
N ILE A 97 -13.36 -6.21 -0.17
CA ILE A 97 -13.51 -4.76 -0.28
C ILE A 97 -14.97 -4.49 -0.58
N VAL A 98 -15.60 -3.67 0.25
CA VAL A 98 -17.04 -3.43 0.26
C VAL A 98 -17.27 -2.02 -0.23
N ASN A 99 -18.04 -1.88 -1.31
CA ASN A 99 -18.48 -0.60 -1.83
C ASN A 99 -19.97 -0.39 -1.52
N ASN A 100 -20.26 0.33 -0.44
CA ASN A 100 -21.63 0.68 -0.06
C ASN A 100 -22.12 1.99 -0.69
N SER A 101 -21.29 2.66 -1.48
CA SER A 101 -21.70 3.89 -2.16
C SER A 101 -22.65 3.59 -3.33
N SER A 102 -23.41 4.62 -3.73
CA SER A 102 -24.23 4.63 -4.94
C SER A 102 -23.40 4.77 -6.23
N HIS A 103 -22.07 4.85 -6.12
CA HIS A 103 -21.16 5.12 -7.23
C HIS A 103 -20.16 3.99 -7.43
N GLU A 104 -19.54 3.95 -8.61
CA GLU A 104 -18.41 3.05 -8.87
C GLU A 104 -17.21 3.45 -8.00
N GLY A 105 -16.74 2.53 -7.17
CA GLY A 105 -15.52 2.68 -6.38
C GLY A 105 -14.29 2.23 -7.15
N GLN A 106 -13.15 2.87 -6.89
CA GLN A 106 -11.85 2.42 -7.38
C GLN A 106 -11.04 1.83 -6.23
N PHE A 107 -10.28 0.77 -6.50
CA PHE A 107 -9.49 0.09 -5.49
C PHE A 107 -8.14 -0.36 -6.06
N ARG A 108 -7.06 -0.22 -5.29
CA ARG A 108 -5.72 -0.68 -5.68
C ARG A 108 -5.10 -1.55 -4.59
N LEU A 109 -4.31 -2.54 -5.02
CA LEU A 109 -3.58 -3.43 -4.13
C LEU A 109 -2.10 -3.54 -4.53
N LYS A 110 -1.22 -3.40 -3.52
CA LYS A 110 0.22 -3.64 -3.63
C LYS A 110 0.60 -4.80 -2.72
N ILE A 111 1.31 -5.78 -3.25
CA ILE A 111 1.94 -6.83 -2.45
C ILE A 111 3.33 -6.33 -2.03
N LEU A 112 3.65 -6.43 -0.75
CA LEU A 112 4.95 -6.07 -0.19
C LEU A 112 5.82 -7.32 -0.09
N ASN A 113 7.10 -7.21 -0.46
CA ASN A 113 8.18 -8.17 -0.20
C ASN A 113 7.95 -9.63 -0.66
N ASN A 114 6.85 -9.92 -1.36
CA ASN A 114 6.46 -11.27 -1.74
C ASN A 114 6.09 -11.34 -3.24
N SER A 115 6.16 -12.54 -3.81
CA SER A 115 5.83 -12.87 -5.21
C SER A 115 4.43 -13.49 -5.37
N GLY A 116 3.60 -13.41 -4.33
CA GLY A 116 2.30 -14.09 -4.28
C GLY A 116 1.35 -13.74 -5.42
N ARG A 117 0.48 -14.70 -5.75
CA ARG A 117 -0.56 -14.56 -6.78
C ARG A 117 -1.93 -14.29 -6.14
N ILE A 118 -2.46 -13.11 -6.38
CA ILE A 118 -3.80 -12.70 -5.93
C ILE A 118 -4.84 -13.11 -6.96
N LYS A 119 -5.96 -13.68 -6.49
CA LYS A 119 -7.18 -13.87 -7.28
C LYS A 119 -8.26 -12.95 -6.72
N ALA A 120 -8.98 -12.27 -7.61
CA ALA A 120 -10.08 -11.39 -7.26
C ALA A 120 -11.36 -11.79 -8.00
N ALA A 121 -12.50 -11.63 -7.36
CA ALA A 121 -13.82 -11.86 -7.95
C ALA A 121 -14.83 -10.87 -7.38
N LEU A 122 -15.69 -10.32 -8.22
CA LEU A 122 -16.84 -9.55 -7.77
C LEU A 122 -17.88 -10.50 -7.19
N LYS A 123 -18.52 -10.05 -6.11
CA LYS A 123 -19.64 -10.70 -5.47
C LYS A 123 -20.73 -9.68 -5.20
N ASP A 124 -21.95 -10.15 -5.30
CA ASP A 124 -23.10 -9.39 -4.85
C ASP A 124 -23.01 -9.23 -3.33
N GLN A 125 -23.39 -8.05 -2.84
CA GLN A 125 -23.71 -7.89 -1.44
C GLN A 125 -24.91 -8.79 -1.19
N LEU A 126 -24.70 -9.88 -0.45
CA LEU A 126 -25.83 -10.58 0.16
C LEU A 126 -26.48 -9.55 1.07
N SER A 127 -27.71 -9.14 0.74
CA SER A 127 -28.57 -8.42 1.66
C SER A 127 -28.54 -9.19 2.98
N GLN A 128 -28.05 -8.54 4.03
CA GLN A 128 -28.25 -9.04 5.40
C GLN A 128 -29.74 -9.05 5.72
#